data_AF-A0A933T855-F1
#
_entry.id   AF-A0A933T855-F1
#
_cell.length_a   1.000
_cell.length_b   1.000
_cell.length_c   1.000
_cell.angle_alpha   90.00
_cell.angle_beta   90.00
_cell.angle_gamma   90.00
#
_symmetry.space_group_name_H-M   'P 1'
#
loop_
_entity.id
_entity.type
_entity.pdbx_description
1 polymer ?
#
loop_
_entity_poly.entity_id
_entity_poly.type
_entity_poly.pdbx_seq_one_letter_code
_entity_poly.pdbx_strand_id
1 'polypeptide(L)'
;MFEALIKRLAKSLGGLKIPYMIIGGQAVLLYGAPRMTKDIDITLGLDIDSLPAIKKICSRLGLKIKPKDAEEFVKKTMVLPVEDPKTRIRVDFIFSFSAYEKEAIERAVKVKVKDYYARFASIDDVIIHKIFAGREIDLVDVRNIIDKMGKKKIDTVYIKRWLKELQGPSCNTDLLTVFNKTLTG
;
A
#
# COMPACT_ATOMS: atom_id res chain seq x y z
N MET A 1 13.09 3.21 13.38
CA MET A 1 13.48 1.97 12.67
C MET A 1 12.85 1.90 11.28
N PHE A 2 11.51 1.92 11.18
CA PHE A 2 10.76 1.98 9.91
C PHE A 2 11.23 3.07 8.95
N GLU A 3 11.33 4.32 9.39
CA GLU A 3 11.77 5.43 8.53
C GLU A 3 13.12 5.20 7.84
N ALA A 4 14.07 4.55 8.52
CA ALA A 4 15.39 4.25 7.93
C ALA A 4 15.29 3.20 6.82
N LEU A 5 14.45 2.18 7.02
CA LEU A 5 14.19 1.15 6.03
C LEU A 5 13.36 1.70 4.86
N ILE A 6 12.30 2.47 5.13
CA ILE A 6 11.50 3.18 4.12
C ILE A 6 12.38 4.06 3.25
N LYS A 7 13.28 4.87 3.85
CA LYS A 7 14.25 5.68 3.09
C LYS A 7 15.08 4.81 2.13
N ARG A 8 15.64 3.70 2.61
CA ARG A 8 16.50 2.80 1.81
C ARG A 8 15.73 2.15 0.65
N LEU A 9 14.49 1.74 0.90
CA LEU A 9 13.56 1.19 -0.10
C LEU A 9 13.21 2.27 -1.14
N ALA A 10 12.74 3.43 -0.70
CA ALA A 10 12.36 4.56 -1.55
C ALA A 10 13.51 5.04 -2.43
N LYS A 11 14.73 5.13 -1.88
CA LYS A 11 15.95 5.47 -2.65
C LYS A 11 16.27 4.42 -3.70
N SER A 12 16.11 3.13 -3.36
CA SER A 12 16.39 2.02 -4.27
C SER A 12 15.41 1.94 -5.43
N LEU A 13 14.11 2.07 -5.14
CA LEU A 13 13.03 2.05 -6.13
C LEU A 13 13.11 3.31 -7.03
N GLY A 14 13.31 4.48 -6.43
CA GLY A 14 13.44 5.74 -7.17
C GLY A 14 14.66 5.77 -8.09
N GLY A 15 15.80 5.21 -7.66
CA GLY A 15 17.00 5.10 -8.50
C GLY A 15 16.82 4.21 -9.73
N LEU A 16 15.85 3.29 -9.71
CA LEU A 16 15.49 2.44 -10.85
C LEU A 16 14.23 2.94 -11.58
N LYS A 17 13.70 4.12 -11.20
CA LYS A 17 12.46 4.70 -11.73
C LYS A 17 11.27 3.74 -11.66
N ILE A 18 11.24 2.86 -10.67
CA ILE A 18 10.13 1.94 -10.46
C ILE A 18 8.95 2.74 -9.89
N PRO A 19 7.77 2.74 -10.55
CA PRO A 19 6.57 3.32 -9.99
C PRO A 19 6.15 2.52 -8.74
N TYR A 20 5.89 3.19 -7.64
CA TYR A 20 5.47 2.53 -6.41
C TYR A 20 4.67 3.47 -5.51
N MET A 21 3.94 2.87 -4.58
CA MET A 21 3.42 3.57 -3.41
C MET A 21 3.47 2.69 -2.17
N ILE A 22 3.79 3.29 -1.02
CA ILE A 22 3.69 2.64 0.28
C ILE A 22 2.22 2.70 0.71
N ILE A 23 1.66 1.55 1.04
CA ILE A 23 0.26 1.38 1.42
C ILE A 23 0.15 0.89 2.87
N GLY A 24 -1.00 0.31 3.22
CA GLY A 24 -1.15 -0.45 4.47
C GLY A 24 -1.02 0.41 5.73
N GLY A 25 -0.56 -0.20 6.81
CA GLY A 25 -0.49 0.45 8.11
C GLY A 25 0.44 1.67 8.16
N GLN A 26 1.52 1.66 7.36
CA GLN A 26 2.43 2.79 7.28
C GLN A 26 1.77 4.02 6.64
N ALA A 27 0.90 3.82 5.64
CA ALA A 27 0.15 4.91 5.02
C ALA A 27 -0.97 5.44 5.94
N VAL A 28 -1.60 4.58 6.73
CA VAL A 28 -2.61 5.00 7.74
C VAL A 28 -2.04 6.01 8.74
N LEU A 29 -0.80 5.79 9.20
CA LEU A 29 -0.13 6.67 10.16
C LEU A 29 0.06 8.11 9.65
N LEU A 30 0.17 8.30 8.33
CA LEU A 30 0.31 9.63 7.72
C LEU A 30 -0.91 10.52 7.99
N TYR A 31 -2.08 9.92 8.10
CA TYR A 31 -3.37 10.60 8.27
C TYR A 31 -3.80 10.65 9.74
N GLY A 32 -2.84 10.47 10.65
CA GLY A 32 -3.01 10.64 12.09
C GLY A 32 -3.77 9.51 12.78
N ALA A 33 -4.22 8.47 12.09
CA ALA A 33 -4.95 7.37 12.71
C ALA A 33 -4.02 6.50 13.58
N PRO A 34 -4.39 6.24 14.86
CA PRO A 34 -3.56 5.43 15.75
C PRO A 34 -3.51 3.98 15.26
N ARG A 35 -2.33 3.52 14.84
CA ARG A 35 -2.15 2.18 14.29
C ARG A 35 -0.85 1.54 14.76
N MET A 36 -0.95 0.33 15.30
CA MET A 36 0.22 -0.55 15.38
C MET A 36 0.39 -1.26 14.03
N THR A 37 1.54 -1.08 13.40
CA THR A 37 1.95 -1.77 12.16
C THR A 37 3.33 -2.37 12.37
N LYS A 38 3.51 -3.58 11.85
CA LYS A 38 4.72 -4.39 12.03
C LYS A 38 5.49 -4.59 10.72
N ASP A 39 4.94 -4.08 9.63
CA ASP A 39 5.28 -4.35 8.25
C ASP A 39 5.27 -3.07 7.41
N ILE A 40 5.83 -3.19 6.21
CA ILE A 40 5.80 -2.18 5.17
C ILE A 40 5.22 -2.83 3.93
N ASP A 41 4.07 -2.35 3.48
CA ASP A 41 3.43 -2.82 2.25
C ASP A 41 3.74 -1.84 1.12
N ILE A 42 4.21 -2.35 -0.02
CA ILE A 42 4.56 -1.53 -1.18
C ILE A 42 3.92 -2.12 -2.43
N THR A 43 2.97 -1.39 -3.02
CA THR A 43 2.51 -1.69 -4.38
C THR A 43 3.54 -1.18 -5.38
N LEU A 44 3.94 -2.04 -6.31
CA LEU A 44 4.81 -1.78 -7.43
C LEU A 44 3.98 -1.72 -8.70
N GLY A 45 4.13 -0.65 -9.48
CA GLY A 45 3.55 -0.52 -10.82
C GLY A 45 4.32 -1.34 -11.85
N LEU A 46 4.52 -2.63 -11.54
CA LEU A 46 5.30 -3.60 -12.29
C LEU A 46 4.55 -4.93 -12.32
N ASP A 47 4.75 -5.68 -13.40
CA ASP A 47 4.36 -7.08 -13.47
C ASP A 47 5.46 -8.01 -12.90
N ILE A 48 5.12 -9.27 -12.66
CA ILE A 48 5.99 -10.30 -12.11
C ILE A 48 7.24 -10.58 -12.97
N ASP A 49 7.21 -10.22 -14.25
CA ASP A 49 8.39 -10.25 -15.13
C ASP A 49 9.54 -9.38 -14.61
N SER A 50 9.23 -8.37 -13.78
CA SER A 50 10.21 -7.51 -13.12
C SER A 50 10.74 -8.08 -11.79
N LEU A 51 10.32 -9.29 -11.39
CA LEU A 51 10.82 -9.97 -10.19
C LEU A 51 12.36 -10.00 -10.10
N PRO A 52 13.14 -10.26 -11.17
CA PRO A 52 14.59 -10.23 -11.09
C PRO A 52 15.14 -8.86 -10.63
N ALA A 53 14.53 -7.75 -11.06
CA ALA A 53 14.93 -6.42 -10.63
C ALA A 53 14.65 -6.20 -9.14
N ILE A 54 13.50 -6.67 -8.64
CA ILE A 54 13.17 -6.59 -7.20
C ILE A 54 14.08 -7.49 -6.36
N LYS A 55 14.42 -8.69 -6.83
CA LYS A 55 15.42 -9.55 -6.18
C LYS A 55 16.79 -8.88 -6.08
N LYS A 56 17.22 -8.16 -7.13
CA LYS A 56 18.47 -7.38 -7.11
C LYS A 56 18.43 -6.23 -6.09
N ILE A 57 17.29 -5.55 -5.95
CA ILE A 57 17.09 -4.55 -4.88
C ILE A 57 17.21 -5.22 -3.51
N CYS A 58 16.56 -6.36 -3.30
CA CYS A 58 16.60 -7.09 -2.04
C CYS A 58 18.03 -7.48 -1.68
N SER A 59 18.79 -8.06 -2.61
CA SER A 59 20.20 -8.40 -2.43
C SER A 59 21.05 -7.17 -2.05
N ARG A 60 20.93 -6.06 -2.80
CA ARG A 60 21.66 -4.81 -2.52
C ARG A 60 21.32 -4.22 -1.15
N LEU A 61 20.08 -4.38 -0.71
CA LEU A 61 19.62 -3.90 0.59
C LEU A 61 19.83 -4.93 1.72
N GLY A 62 20.35 -6.13 1.43
CA GLY A 62 20.48 -7.20 2.41
C GLY A 62 19.14 -7.68 2.98
N LEU A 63 18.06 -7.57 2.21
CA LEU A 63 16.74 -8.09 2.57
C LEU A 63 16.67 -9.59 2.29
N LYS A 64 16.14 -10.35 3.24
CA LYS A 64 15.96 -11.80 3.11
C LYS A 64 14.61 -12.10 2.49
N ILE A 65 14.62 -12.72 1.31
CA ILE A 65 13.41 -13.27 0.69
C ILE A 65 12.89 -14.42 1.54
N LYS A 66 11.60 -14.41 1.87
CA LYS A 66 10.97 -15.38 2.79
C LYS A 66 10.57 -16.69 2.13
N PRO A 67 9.93 -16.71 0.94
CA PRO A 67 9.56 -17.96 0.29
C PRO A 67 10.81 -18.74 -0.14
N LYS A 68 10.73 -20.08 -0.07
CA LYS A 68 11.80 -20.96 -0.57
C LYS A 68 11.89 -20.89 -2.10
N ASP A 69 10.74 -20.98 -2.76
CA ASP A 69 10.58 -20.71 -4.18
C ASP A 69 9.85 -19.38 -4.35
N ALA A 70 10.60 -18.33 -4.68
CA ALA A 70 10.04 -16.98 -4.81
C ALA A 70 9.26 -16.82 -6.12
N GLU A 71 9.70 -17.47 -7.18
CA GLU A 71 9.11 -17.45 -8.50
C GLU A 71 7.71 -18.05 -8.47
N GLU A 72 7.57 -19.25 -7.92
CA GLU A 72 6.27 -19.92 -7.78
C GLU A 72 5.34 -19.12 -6.86
N PHE A 73 5.87 -18.62 -5.74
CA PHE A 73 5.07 -17.85 -4.78
C PHE A 73 4.53 -16.55 -5.37
N VAL A 74 5.39 -15.78 -6.07
CA VAL A 74 4.99 -14.51 -6.72
C VAL A 74 4.01 -14.78 -7.86
N LYS A 75 4.22 -15.82 -8.67
CA LYS A 75 3.27 -16.20 -9.74
C LYS A 75 1.87 -16.49 -9.20
N LYS A 76 1.76 -17.09 -8.01
CA LYS A 76 0.48 -17.45 -7.39
C LYS A 76 -0.19 -16.29 -6.65
N THR A 77 0.60 -15.42 -6.03
CA THR A 77 0.09 -14.44 -5.06
C THR A 77 0.24 -12.99 -5.50
N MET A 78 1.06 -12.72 -6.51
CA MET A 78 1.52 -11.38 -6.89
C MET A 78 2.30 -10.66 -5.78
N VAL A 79 2.79 -11.37 -4.76
CA VAL A 79 3.51 -10.78 -3.62
C VAL A 79 4.88 -11.41 -3.44
N LEU A 80 5.92 -10.60 -3.25
CA LEU A 80 7.23 -11.03 -2.76
C LEU A 80 7.44 -10.56 -1.32
N PRO A 81 7.21 -11.42 -0.31
CA PRO A 81 7.47 -11.10 1.07
C PRO A 81 8.97 -11.22 1.39
N VAL A 82 9.52 -10.17 2.00
CA VAL A 82 10.91 -10.10 2.45
C VAL A 82 11.00 -9.61 3.89
N GLU A 83 12.15 -9.79 4.52
CA GLU A 83 12.42 -9.32 5.88
C GLU A 83 13.78 -8.62 5.92
N ASP A 84 13.87 -7.49 6.62
CA ASP A 84 15.16 -6.88 6.96
C ASP A 84 15.74 -7.61 8.19
N PRO A 85 16.84 -8.38 8.06
CA PRO A 85 17.36 -9.18 9.16
C PRO A 85 17.80 -8.35 10.38
N LYS A 86 18.15 -7.08 10.17
CA LYS A 86 18.61 -6.18 11.25
C LYS A 86 17.46 -5.73 12.15
N THR A 87 16.30 -5.50 11.55
CA THR A 87 15.15 -4.87 12.23
C THR A 87 14.01 -5.85 12.46
N ARG A 88 14.05 -7.02 11.79
CA ARG A 88 12.95 -8.01 11.72
C ARG A 88 11.66 -7.46 11.11
N ILE A 89 11.73 -6.29 10.47
CA ILE A 89 10.58 -5.71 9.77
C ILE A 89 10.34 -6.50 8.48
N ARG A 90 9.09 -6.94 8.30
CA ARG A 90 8.62 -7.53 7.06
C ARG A 90 8.31 -6.43 6.04
N VAL A 91 8.64 -6.67 4.79
CA VAL A 91 8.27 -5.82 3.66
C VAL A 91 7.60 -6.70 2.62
N ASP A 92 6.40 -6.33 2.19
CA ASP A 92 5.68 -7.00 1.12
C ASP A 92 5.74 -6.15 -0.14
N PHE A 93 6.39 -6.68 -1.18
CA PHE A 93 6.36 -6.09 -2.52
C PHE A 93 5.20 -6.71 -3.29
N ILE A 94 4.19 -5.91 -3.60
CA ILE A 94 2.98 -6.32 -4.30
C ILE A 94 3.10 -5.89 -5.75
N PHE A 95 3.13 -6.84 -6.67
CA PHE A 95 3.16 -6.60 -8.11
C PHE A 95 1.74 -6.32 -8.59
N SER A 96 1.46 -5.12 -9.08
CA SER A 96 0.15 -4.81 -9.61
C SER A 96 0.21 -3.77 -10.72
N PHE A 97 -0.58 -4.01 -11.75
CA PHE A 97 -0.70 -3.13 -12.91
C PHE A 97 -2.16 -2.93 -13.31
N SER A 98 -3.09 -3.02 -12.34
CA SER A 98 -4.50 -2.73 -12.61
C SER A 98 -4.71 -1.25 -12.95
N ALA A 99 -5.82 -0.93 -13.62
CA ALA A 99 -6.17 0.46 -13.93
C ALA A 99 -6.23 1.34 -12.65
N TYR A 100 -6.80 0.78 -11.58
CA TYR A 100 -6.83 1.41 -10.26
C TYR A 100 -5.42 1.68 -9.73
N GLU A 101 -4.57 0.67 -9.69
CA GLU A 101 -3.23 0.79 -9.08
C GLU A 101 -2.34 1.73 -9.87
N LYS A 102 -2.51 1.79 -11.20
CA LYS A 102 -1.83 2.80 -12.02
C LYS A 102 -2.23 4.22 -11.61
N GLU A 103 -3.53 4.50 -11.49
CA GLU A 103 -4.01 5.83 -11.09
C GLU A 103 -3.61 6.17 -9.64
N ALA A 104 -3.71 5.21 -8.71
CA ALA A 104 -3.32 5.38 -7.32
C ALA A 104 -1.81 5.66 -7.15
N ILE A 105 -0.95 4.97 -7.91
CA ILE A 105 0.50 5.23 -7.92
C ILE A 105 0.82 6.62 -8.48
N GLU A 106 0.13 7.05 -9.55
CA GLU A 106 0.29 8.39 -10.12
C GLU A 106 -0.11 9.49 -9.12
N ARG A 107 -1.18 9.24 -8.34
CA ARG A 107 -1.69 10.12 -7.27
C ARG A 107 -0.89 10.03 -5.96
N ALA A 108 0.08 9.13 -5.86
CA ALA A 108 0.82 8.90 -4.62
C ALA A 108 1.54 10.16 -4.13
N VAL A 109 1.35 10.47 -2.84
CA VAL A 109 1.86 11.68 -2.21
C VAL A 109 3.34 11.53 -1.83
N LYS A 110 4.12 12.60 -2.03
CA LYS A 110 5.52 12.66 -1.61
C LYS A 110 5.60 13.01 -0.13
N VAL A 111 6.10 12.09 0.69
CA VAL A 111 6.31 12.28 2.12
C VAL A 111 7.79 12.33 2.42
N LYS A 112 8.23 13.35 3.16
CA LYS A 112 9.62 13.45 3.62
C LYS A 112 9.85 12.44 4.74
N VAL A 113 10.66 11.42 4.47
CA VAL A 113 11.12 10.42 5.43
C VAL A 113 12.61 10.64 5.66
N LYS A 114 12.94 11.19 6.83
CA LYS A 114 14.29 11.72 7.12
C LYS A 114 14.70 12.78 6.08
N ASP A 115 15.71 12.48 5.27
CA ASP A 115 16.32 13.31 4.24
C ASP A 115 15.94 12.87 2.81
N TYR A 116 14.92 12.02 2.63
CA TYR A 116 14.47 11.55 1.32
C TYR A 116 12.95 11.60 1.17
N TYR A 117 12.45 11.76 -0.06
CA TYR A 117 11.00 11.72 -0.34
C TYR A 117 10.58 10.32 -0.79
N ALA A 118 9.70 9.69 -0.01
CA ALA A 118 9.05 8.43 -0.35
C ALA A 118 7.63 8.67 -0.87
N ARG A 119 7.11 7.75 -1.68
CA ARG A 119 5.74 7.79 -2.20
C ARG A 119 4.82 6.97 -1.30
N PHE A 120 3.77 7.60 -0.79
CA PHE A 120 2.73 6.95 0.01
C PHE A 120 1.38 7.07 -0.70
N ALA A 121 0.49 6.11 -0.47
CA ALA A 121 -0.89 6.18 -0.93
C ALA A 121 -1.56 7.49 -0.47
N SER A 122 -2.37 8.09 -1.34
CA SER A 122 -3.19 9.24 -0.97
C SER A 122 -4.22 8.85 0.10
N ILE A 123 -4.85 9.83 0.73
CA ILE A 123 -5.88 9.57 1.74
C ILE A 123 -7.03 8.76 1.13
N ASP A 124 -7.40 9.07 -0.11
CA ASP A 124 -8.48 8.41 -0.82
C ASP A 124 -8.14 6.95 -1.10
N ASP A 125 -6.90 6.67 -1.56
CA ASP A 125 -6.44 5.32 -1.87
C ASP A 125 -6.25 4.48 -0.60
N VAL A 126 -5.85 5.09 0.52
CA VAL A 126 -5.87 4.39 1.82
C VAL A 126 -7.29 3.99 2.19
N ILE A 127 -8.27 4.89 2.03
CA ILE A 127 -9.67 4.56 2.31
C ILE A 127 -10.16 3.43 1.39
N ILE A 128 -9.88 3.49 0.09
CA ILE A 128 -10.27 2.45 -0.88
C ILE A 128 -9.69 1.10 -0.46
N HIS A 129 -8.39 1.00 -0.19
CA HIS A 129 -7.75 -0.24 0.25
C HIS A 129 -8.38 -0.81 1.52
N LYS A 130 -8.74 0.05 2.48
CA LYS A 130 -9.31 -0.36 3.76
C LYS A 130 -10.75 -0.84 3.64
N ILE A 131 -11.57 -0.14 2.85
CA ILE A 131 -12.93 -0.58 2.54
C ILE A 131 -12.91 -1.90 1.78
N PHE A 132 -12.01 -2.04 0.80
CA PHE A 132 -11.85 -3.26 0.03
C PHE A 132 -11.40 -4.45 0.89
N ALA A 133 -10.48 -4.23 1.84
CA ALA A 133 -10.04 -5.26 2.78
C ALA A 133 -11.13 -5.67 3.79
N GLY A 134 -11.99 -4.73 4.20
CA GLY A 134 -13.23 -5.00 4.93
C GLY A 134 -13.09 -5.54 6.37
N ARG A 135 -11.88 -5.73 6.91
CA ARG A 135 -11.68 -6.20 8.29
C ARG A 135 -12.14 -5.12 9.27
N GLU A 136 -12.59 -5.52 10.46
CA GLU A 136 -13.06 -4.59 11.50
C GLU A 136 -12.06 -3.46 11.77
N ILE A 137 -10.78 -3.81 11.90
CA ILE A 137 -9.72 -2.85 12.16
C ILE A 137 -9.49 -1.88 10.99
N ASP A 138 -9.75 -2.31 9.75
CA ASP A 138 -9.64 -1.44 8.58
C ASP A 138 -10.80 -0.44 8.53
N LEU A 139 -12.01 -0.86 8.90
CA LEU A 139 -13.16 0.05 9.02
C LEU A 139 -12.97 1.07 10.16
N VAL A 140 -12.32 0.66 11.26
CA VAL A 140 -11.91 1.59 12.33
C VAL A 140 -10.88 2.60 11.83
N ASP A 141 -9.87 2.15 11.05
CA ASP A 141 -8.89 3.05 10.44
C ASP A 141 -9.57 4.10 9.55
N VAL A 142 -10.54 3.70 8.70
CA VAL A 142 -11.28 4.62 7.82
C VAL A 142 -12.03 5.69 8.61
N ARG A 143 -12.76 5.31 9.66
CA ARG A 143 -13.48 6.27 10.51
C ARG A 143 -12.52 7.26 11.17
N ASN A 144 -11.43 6.75 11.77
CA ASN A 144 -10.42 7.60 12.40
C ASN A 144 -9.78 8.59 11.41
N ILE A 145 -9.53 8.16 10.16
CA ILE A 145 -9.01 9.03 9.11
C ILE A 145 -10.02 10.13 8.77
N ILE A 146 -11.30 9.76 8.57
CA ILE A 146 -12.38 10.71 8.25
C ILE A 146 -12.55 11.74 9.37
N ASP A 147 -12.52 11.30 10.64
CA ASP A 147 -12.68 12.17 11.81
C ASP A 147 -11.53 13.16 11.95
N LYS A 148 -10.29 12.69 11.74
CA LYS A 148 -9.09 13.53 11.89
C LYS A 148 -8.85 14.48 10.73
N MET A 149 -9.04 14.00 9.51
CA MET A 149 -8.72 14.76 8.29
C MET A 149 -9.92 15.62 7.83
N GLY A 150 -11.13 15.22 8.20
CA GLY A 150 -12.38 15.85 7.82
C GLY A 150 -12.86 15.45 6.43
N LYS A 151 -14.18 15.27 6.29
CA LYS A 151 -14.85 14.84 5.04
C LYS A 151 -14.53 15.72 3.82
N LYS A 152 -14.21 17.01 4.03
CA LYS A 152 -13.85 17.95 2.95
C LYS A 152 -12.49 17.67 2.30
N LYS A 153 -11.63 16.88 2.94
CA LYS A 153 -10.29 16.51 2.42
C LYS A 153 -10.30 15.22 1.60
N ILE A 154 -11.46 14.57 1.49
CA ILE A 154 -11.62 13.26 0.86
C ILE A 154 -12.40 13.43 -0.43
N ASP A 155 -11.89 12.87 -1.52
CA ASP A 155 -12.59 12.84 -2.81
C ASP A 155 -13.56 11.66 -2.85
N THR A 156 -14.78 11.91 -2.37
CA THR A 156 -15.82 10.89 -2.33
C THR A 156 -16.27 10.41 -3.72
N VAL A 157 -16.10 11.24 -4.77
CA VAL A 157 -16.46 10.87 -6.15
C VAL A 157 -15.44 9.86 -6.67
N TYR A 158 -14.15 10.14 -6.48
CA TYR A 158 -13.05 9.25 -6.81
C TYR A 158 -13.18 7.90 -6.09
N ILE A 159 -13.40 7.92 -4.76
CA ILE A 159 -13.53 6.70 -3.95
C ILE A 159 -14.71 5.86 -4.43
N LYS A 160 -15.89 6.46 -4.62
CA LYS A 160 -17.08 5.72 -5.07
C LYS A 160 -16.90 5.13 -6.46
N ARG A 161 -16.26 5.85 -7.39
CA ARG A 161 -15.94 5.31 -8.73
C ARG A 161 -15.11 4.04 -8.59
N TRP A 162 -13.99 4.10 -7.87
CA TRP A 162 -13.08 2.96 -7.77
C TRP A 162 -13.64 1.81 -6.96
N LEU A 163 -14.36 2.07 -5.86
CA LEU A 163 -15.03 1.00 -5.13
C LEU A 163 -16.05 0.27 -6.00
N LYS A 164 -16.78 0.98 -6.87
CA LYS A 164 -17.70 0.36 -7.83
C LYS A 164 -16.98 -0.49 -8.87
N GLU A 165 -15.84 -0.03 -9.40
CA GLU A 165 -15.06 -0.78 -10.39
C GLU A 165 -14.35 -1.99 -9.78
N LEU A 166 -13.86 -1.87 -8.54
CA LEU A 166 -13.24 -2.96 -7.79
C LEU A 166 -14.28 -3.98 -7.29
N GLN A 167 -15.52 -3.55 -7.11
CA GLN A 167 -16.65 -4.43 -6.85
C GLN A 167 -17.02 -5.18 -8.13
N GLY A 168 -16.23 -6.21 -8.45
CA GLY A 168 -16.52 -7.14 -9.54
C GLY A 168 -17.78 -7.99 -9.25
N PRO A 169 -18.29 -8.73 -10.25
CA PRO A 169 -19.50 -9.54 -10.14
C PRO A 169 -19.42 -10.67 -9.09
N SER A 170 -18.22 -11.03 -8.65
CA SER A 170 -17.94 -12.03 -7.61
C SER A 170 -17.83 -11.46 -6.20
N CYS A 171 -17.95 -10.14 -6.02
CA CYS A 171 -17.85 -9.50 -4.71
C CYS A 171 -19.19 -9.58 -3.97
N ASN A 172 -19.27 -10.43 -2.93
CA ASN A 172 -20.46 -10.57 -2.08
C ASN A 172 -20.69 -9.37 -1.15
N THR A 173 -19.78 -8.41 -1.10
CA THR A 173 -19.87 -7.25 -0.22
C THR A 173 -20.15 -6.00 -1.04
N ASP A 174 -21.19 -5.26 -0.66
CA ASP A 174 -21.48 -3.95 -1.22
C ASP A 174 -20.51 -2.91 -0.65
N LEU A 175 -19.40 -2.70 -1.36
CA LEU A 175 -18.32 -1.78 -0.96
C LEU A 175 -18.82 -0.34 -0.84
N LEU A 176 -19.78 0.08 -1.68
CA LEU A 176 -20.36 1.42 -1.61
C LEU A 176 -21.20 1.59 -0.35
N THR A 177 -22.02 0.59 0.00
CA THR A 177 -22.79 0.61 1.25
C THR A 177 -21.86 0.64 2.47
N VAL A 178 -20.79 -0.15 2.47
CA VAL A 178 -19.79 -0.13 3.55
C VAL A 178 -19.15 1.26 3.67
N PHE A 179 -18.69 1.85 2.56
CA PHE A 179 -18.10 3.19 2.57
C PHE A 179 -19.08 4.26 3.05
N ASN A 180 -20.32 4.27 2.55
CA ASN A 180 -21.32 5.25 2.96
C ASN A 180 -21.61 5.19 4.47
N LYS A 181 -21.63 3.99 5.07
CA LYS A 181 -21.78 3.83 6.52
C LYS A 181 -20.64 4.45 7.32
N THR A 182 -19.41 4.46 6.77
CA THR A 182 -18.27 5.13 7.41
C THR A 182 -18.33 6.65 7.33
N LEU A 183 -19.16 7.22 6.44
CA LEU A 183 -19.37 8.66 6.31
C LEU A 183 -20.49 9.20 7.20
N THR A 184 -21.38 8.35 7.73
CA THR A 184 -22.55 8.76 8.51
C THR A 184 -22.43 8.51 10.01
N GLY A 185 -21.46 7.68 10.41
CA GLY A 185 -21.03 7.54 11.82
C GLY A 185 -20.12 8.68 12.22
#